data_AF-A0A1B6LXN7-F1
#
_entry.id   AF-A0A1B6LXN7-F1
#
_cell.length_a   1.000
_cell.length_b   1.000
_cell.length_c   1.000
_cell.angle_alpha   90.00
_cell.angle_beta   90.00
_cell.angle_gamma   90.00
#
_symmetry.space_group_name_H-M   'P 1'
#
loop_
_entity.id
_entity.type
_entity.pdbx_description
1 polymer ?
#
loop_
_entity_poly.entity_id
_entity_poly.type
_entity_poly.pdbx_seq_one_letter_code
_entity_poly.pdbx_strand_id
1 'polypeptide(L)'
;MVSAAKSLAVAPKDPPTWQLLANQSKSVSDSIKKLVASIRDKAPGQRECEEAIKKLGQRITELDQAALLALSQNLPPSRDNSLQGFAEQTDSAAAELSDRLELLRSAAKAEAENIGHAVERLVVYCDPLTAGAIGAASNMVHSKQQMLLLDQTKTVIECAQQLLYVTKECGGNPKAVNIHTDVDECVAGTREALAELTATLADLATQAGIVTGLVDTISRAMSRVPDPNTPFQRRSFVTDSTDSFVDYQTRMVASSKEIARLAQEMVSKCSSGNMSSLGNLGSELTRQYTQVAGDCAGAGASSSNPEVAGRLASAVVEL
;
A
#
# COMPACT_ATOMS: atom_id res chain seq x y z
N MET A 1 1.82 -20.99 -47.62
CA MET A 1 2.14 -22.28 -46.97
C MET A 1 1.31 -23.41 -47.56
N VAL A 2 -0.02 -23.29 -47.55
CA VAL A 2 -0.94 -24.29 -48.13
C VAL A 2 -0.68 -24.54 -49.62
N SER A 3 -0.37 -23.51 -50.41
CA SER A 3 -0.02 -23.66 -51.84
C SER A 3 1.28 -24.45 -52.05
N ALA A 4 2.34 -24.14 -51.31
CA ALA A 4 3.60 -24.89 -51.37
C ALA A 4 3.43 -26.35 -50.90
N ALA A 5 2.65 -26.58 -49.84
CA ALA A 5 2.29 -27.93 -49.39
C ALA A 5 1.48 -28.71 -50.44
N LYS A 6 0.53 -28.05 -51.13
CA LYS A 6 -0.24 -28.66 -52.22
C LYS A 6 0.65 -29.03 -53.41
N SER A 7 1.62 -28.17 -53.76
CA SER A 7 2.60 -28.48 -54.80
C SER A 7 3.49 -29.67 -54.42
N LEU A 8 3.94 -29.75 -53.17
CA LEU A 8 4.73 -30.89 -52.67
C LEU A 8 3.94 -32.20 -52.59
N ALA A 9 2.61 -32.14 -52.41
CA ALA A 9 1.76 -33.33 -52.46
C ALA A 9 1.77 -33.99 -53.85
N VAL A 10 1.96 -33.20 -54.91
CA VAL A 10 2.07 -33.68 -56.30
C VAL A 10 3.53 -33.97 -56.68
N ALA A 11 4.49 -33.18 -56.18
CA ALA A 11 5.92 -33.30 -56.45
C ALA A 11 6.77 -33.34 -55.16
N PRO A 12 6.89 -34.50 -54.48
CA PRO A 12 7.44 -34.58 -53.12
C PRO A 12 8.93 -34.28 -52.97
N LYS A 13 9.69 -34.36 -54.08
CA LYS A 13 11.15 -34.21 -54.07
C LYS A 13 11.63 -32.84 -54.56
N ASP A 14 10.73 -31.89 -54.80
CA ASP A 14 11.07 -30.58 -55.38
C ASP A 14 11.80 -29.65 -54.37
N PRO A 15 13.12 -29.44 -54.49
CA PRO A 15 13.88 -28.71 -53.48
C PRO A 15 13.50 -27.22 -53.35
N PRO A 16 13.23 -26.46 -54.43
CA PRO A 16 12.76 -25.07 -54.34
C PRO A 16 11.43 -24.94 -53.58
N THR A 17 10.45 -25.83 -53.82
CA THR A 17 9.18 -25.77 -53.08
C THR A 17 9.35 -26.12 -51.60
N TRP A 18 10.26 -27.03 -51.25
CA TRP A 18 10.64 -27.29 -49.85
C TRP A 18 11.28 -26.05 -49.18
N GLN A 19 12.18 -25.36 -49.86
CA GLN A 19 12.76 -24.11 -49.36
C GLN A 19 11.70 -23.01 -49.18
N LEU A 20 10.78 -22.87 -50.13
CA LEU A 20 9.65 -21.94 -50.02
C LEU A 20 8.76 -22.28 -48.82
N LEU A 21 8.45 -23.56 -48.61
CA LEU A 21 7.65 -24.02 -47.46
C LEU A 21 8.37 -23.71 -46.15
N ALA A 22 9.68 -23.97 -46.06
CA ALA A 22 10.49 -23.68 -44.87
C ALA A 22 10.52 -22.17 -44.56
N ASN A 23 10.72 -21.32 -45.57
CA ASN A 23 10.69 -19.87 -45.41
C ASN A 23 9.30 -19.36 -44.96
N GLN A 24 8.23 -19.91 -45.53
CA GLN A 24 6.87 -19.59 -45.12
C GLN A 24 6.58 -20.06 -43.68
N SER A 25 7.06 -21.24 -43.29
CA SER A 25 6.97 -21.73 -41.91
C SER A 25 7.69 -20.81 -40.94
N LYS A 26 8.90 -20.35 -41.27
CA LYS A 26 9.66 -19.39 -40.44
C LYS A 26 8.90 -18.08 -40.26
N SER A 27 8.34 -17.53 -41.35
CA SER A 27 7.51 -16.32 -41.30
C SER A 27 6.27 -16.48 -40.42
N VAL A 28 5.61 -17.64 -40.46
CA VAL A 28 4.48 -17.96 -39.55
C VAL A 28 4.94 -18.01 -38.10
N SER A 29 6.05 -18.69 -37.80
CA SER A 29 6.61 -18.74 -36.43
C SER A 29 6.95 -17.35 -35.90
N ASP A 30 7.54 -16.48 -36.71
CA ASP A 30 7.87 -15.11 -36.31
C ASP A 30 6.59 -14.27 -36.11
N SER A 31 5.56 -14.49 -36.92
CA SER A 31 4.26 -13.83 -36.75
C SER A 31 3.55 -14.28 -35.45
N ILE A 32 3.64 -15.57 -35.11
CA ILE A 32 3.11 -16.09 -33.83
C ILE A 32 3.85 -15.46 -32.65
N LYS A 33 5.20 -15.37 -32.69
CA LYS A 33 5.98 -14.70 -31.65
C LYS A 33 5.56 -13.24 -31.48
N LYS A 34 5.37 -12.50 -32.59
CA LYS A 34 4.90 -11.12 -32.56
C LYS A 34 3.49 -11.01 -31.99
N LEU A 35 2.60 -11.94 -32.32
CA LEU A 35 1.24 -11.96 -31.77
C LEU A 35 1.25 -12.20 -30.26
N VAL A 36 2.03 -13.18 -29.79
CA VAL A 36 2.19 -13.47 -28.36
C VAL A 36 2.75 -12.26 -27.60
N ALA A 37 3.79 -11.61 -28.14
CA ALA A 37 4.32 -10.38 -27.56
C ALA A 37 3.26 -9.27 -27.53
N SER A 38 2.53 -9.06 -28.62
CA SER A 38 1.48 -8.03 -28.67
C SER A 38 0.32 -8.31 -27.73
N ILE A 39 -0.02 -9.57 -27.44
CA ILE A 39 -1.06 -9.91 -26.44
C ILE A 39 -0.55 -9.58 -25.04
N ARG A 40 0.71 -9.90 -24.73
CA ARG A 40 1.33 -9.60 -23.44
C ARG A 40 1.43 -8.08 -23.22
N ASP A 41 1.98 -7.35 -24.18
CA ASP A 41 2.27 -5.91 -24.04
C ASP A 41 1.01 -5.03 -24.05
N LYS A 42 -0.08 -5.54 -24.63
CA LYS A 42 -1.38 -4.83 -24.70
C LYS A 42 -2.43 -5.45 -23.79
N ALA A 43 -2.03 -6.29 -22.84
CA ALA A 43 -2.94 -6.79 -21.84
C ALA A 43 -3.47 -5.63 -20.98
N PRO A 44 -4.72 -5.71 -20.48
CA PRO A 44 -5.28 -4.70 -19.58
C PRO A 44 -4.35 -4.40 -18.39
N GLY A 45 -4.20 -3.13 -18.05
CA GLY A 45 -3.38 -2.67 -16.91
C GLY A 45 -1.88 -2.55 -17.19
N GLN A 46 -1.34 -3.11 -18.29
CA GLN A 46 0.10 -3.03 -18.58
C GLN A 46 0.58 -1.59 -18.80
N ARG A 47 -0.15 -0.84 -19.63
CA ARG A 47 0.18 0.56 -19.94
C ARG A 47 0.10 1.44 -18.71
N GLU A 48 -0.96 1.27 -17.92
CA GLU A 48 -1.21 2.01 -16.69
C GLU A 48 -0.09 1.72 -15.65
N CYS A 49 0.33 0.47 -15.51
CA CYS A 49 1.50 0.11 -14.69
C CYS A 49 2.78 0.79 -15.20
N GLU A 50 3.06 0.78 -16.50
CA GLU A 50 4.26 1.40 -17.08
C GLU A 50 4.31 2.92 -16.85
N GLU A 51 3.20 3.60 -17.09
CA GLU A 51 3.06 5.04 -16.86
C GLU A 51 3.25 5.37 -15.37
N ALA A 52 2.62 4.57 -14.49
CA ALA A 52 2.75 4.73 -13.05
C ALA A 52 4.17 4.48 -12.54
N ILE A 53 4.85 3.42 -12.99
CA ILE A 53 6.24 3.11 -12.63
C ILE A 53 7.16 4.28 -13.00
N LYS A 54 7.00 4.85 -14.20
CA LYS A 54 7.76 6.03 -14.63
C LYS A 54 7.48 7.23 -13.73
N LYS A 55 6.21 7.47 -13.38
CA LYS A 55 5.81 8.56 -12.49
C LYS A 55 6.42 8.40 -11.09
N LEU A 56 6.39 7.21 -10.51
CA LEU A 56 7.02 6.96 -9.21
C LEU A 56 8.54 7.13 -9.27
N GLY A 57 9.19 6.74 -10.38
CA GLY A 57 10.61 7.01 -10.59
C GLY A 57 10.98 8.50 -10.58
N GLN A 58 10.08 9.36 -11.09
CA GLN A 58 10.25 10.82 -11.00
C GLN A 58 10.13 11.31 -9.55
N ARG A 59 9.15 10.80 -8.80
CA ARG A 59 8.97 11.13 -7.36
C ARG A 59 10.19 10.71 -6.52
N ILE A 60 10.76 9.53 -6.78
CA ILE A 60 12.01 9.08 -6.12
C ILE A 60 13.15 10.07 -6.42
N THR A 61 13.31 10.48 -7.67
CA THR A 61 14.35 11.44 -8.09
C THR A 61 14.16 12.79 -7.41
N GLU A 62 12.92 13.26 -7.26
CA GLU A 62 12.61 14.50 -6.54
C GLU A 62 12.96 14.43 -5.06
N LEU A 63 12.65 13.30 -4.39
CA LEU A 63 13.03 13.06 -3.00
C LEU A 63 14.55 13.00 -2.83
N ASP A 64 15.28 12.35 -3.76
CA ASP A 64 16.74 12.32 -3.75
C ASP A 64 17.35 13.72 -3.86
N GLN A 65 16.80 14.57 -4.73
CA GLN A 65 17.23 15.96 -4.87
C GLN A 65 16.96 16.76 -3.58
N ALA A 66 15.78 16.60 -2.99
CA ALA A 66 15.42 17.25 -1.73
C ALA A 66 16.34 16.79 -0.58
N ALA A 67 16.63 15.49 -0.49
CA ALA A 67 17.54 14.93 0.51
C ALA A 67 18.97 15.46 0.34
N LEU A 68 19.47 15.56 -0.88
CA LEU A 68 20.78 16.16 -1.16
C LEU A 68 20.85 17.63 -0.74
N LEU A 69 19.79 18.40 -1.02
CA LEU A 69 19.69 19.79 -0.57
C LEU A 69 19.64 19.89 0.95
N ALA A 70 18.87 19.02 1.62
CA ALA A 70 18.77 18.97 3.08
C ALA A 70 20.12 18.64 3.74
N LEU A 71 20.87 17.67 3.19
CA LEU A 71 22.23 17.33 3.63
C LEU A 71 23.18 18.53 3.56
N SER A 72 23.06 19.32 2.50
CA SER A 72 23.86 20.55 2.33
C SER A 72 23.33 21.77 3.10
N GLN A 73 22.26 21.61 3.89
CA GLN A 73 21.54 22.69 4.59
C GLN A 73 21.05 23.81 3.66
N ASN A 74 20.75 23.47 2.41
CA ASN A 74 20.28 24.40 1.37
C ASN A 74 18.90 24.02 0.82
N LEU A 75 18.12 23.21 1.54
CA LEU A 75 16.73 22.93 1.16
C LEU A 75 15.89 24.20 1.39
N PRO A 76 15.40 24.88 0.33
CA PRO A 76 14.66 26.13 0.50
C PRO A 76 13.31 25.87 1.17
N PRO A 77 12.94 26.63 2.23
CA PRO A 77 11.64 26.47 2.88
C PRO A 77 10.49 26.76 1.92
N SER A 78 9.57 25.81 1.75
CA SER A 78 8.34 26.03 1.00
C SER A 78 7.40 26.97 1.75
N ARG A 79 6.77 27.89 1.02
CA ARG A 79 5.81 28.88 1.55
C ARG A 79 4.36 28.57 1.19
N ASP A 80 4.12 27.47 0.48
CA ASP A 80 2.79 27.11 0.00
C ASP A 80 1.88 26.60 1.13
N ASN A 81 2.47 26.15 2.25
CA ASN A 81 1.75 25.68 3.44
C ASN A 81 2.63 25.84 4.70
N SER A 82 2.06 25.57 5.88
CA SER A 82 2.81 25.45 7.13
C SER A 82 3.43 24.05 7.26
N LEU A 83 4.43 23.89 8.15
CA LEU A 83 4.99 22.58 8.48
C LEU A 83 3.88 21.60 8.89
N GLN A 84 2.94 22.05 9.71
CA GLN A 84 1.79 21.26 10.14
C GLN A 84 0.92 20.85 8.95
N GLY A 85 0.55 21.80 8.10
CA GLY A 85 -0.31 21.51 6.95
C GLY A 85 0.35 20.53 5.97
N PHE A 86 1.67 20.62 5.78
CA PHE A 86 2.42 19.64 5.00
C PHE A 86 2.50 18.27 5.67
N ALA A 87 2.70 18.21 6.98
CA ALA A 87 2.70 16.95 7.73
C ALA A 87 1.33 16.26 7.67
N GLU A 88 0.23 17.00 7.88
CA GLU A 88 -1.15 16.49 7.77
C GLU A 88 -1.49 16.04 6.35
N GLN A 89 -1.01 16.76 5.33
CA GLN A 89 -1.15 16.34 3.92
C GLN A 89 -0.41 15.03 3.66
N THR A 90 0.81 14.89 4.19
CA THR A 90 1.63 13.67 4.03
C THR A 90 0.96 12.49 4.73
N ASP A 91 0.48 12.70 5.97
CA ASP A 91 -0.20 11.69 6.76
C ASP A 91 -1.51 11.22 6.10
N SER A 92 -2.32 12.17 5.61
CA SER A 92 -3.56 11.87 4.89
C SER A 92 -3.29 11.08 3.61
N ALA A 93 -2.25 11.45 2.84
CA ALA A 93 -1.87 10.73 1.63
C ALA A 93 -1.35 9.31 1.95
N ALA A 94 -0.58 9.14 3.03
CA ALA A 94 -0.09 7.84 3.48
C ALA A 94 -1.25 6.92 3.91
N ALA A 95 -2.22 7.45 4.65
CA ALA A 95 -3.41 6.71 5.08
C ALA A 95 -4.24 6.23 3.88
N GLU A 96 -4.53 7.12 2.93
CA GLU A 96 -5.27 6.76 1.72
C GLU A 96 -4.51 5.75 0.85
N LEU A 97 -3.18 5.87 0.73
CA LEU A 97 -2.37 4.90 0.00
C LEU A 97 -2.47 3.51 0.65
N SER A 98 -2.38 3.44 1.98
CA SER A 98 -2.52 2.20 2.75
C SER A 98 -3.85 1.50 2.48
N ASP A 99 -4.96 2.25 2.47
CA ASP A 99 -6.31 1.71 2.25
C ASP A 99 -6.53 1.19 0.82
N ARG A 100 -5.73 1.61 -0.16
CA ARG A 100 -5.85 1.16 -1.57
C ARG A 100 -4.99 -0.06 -1.89
N LEU A 101 -4.06 -0.45 -1.02
CA LEU A 101 -3.16 -1.59 -1.26
C LEU A 101 -3.93 -2.90 -1.47
N GLU A 102 -5.01 -3.13 -0.72
CA GLU A 102 -5.79 -4.37 -0.83
C GLU A 102 -6.54 -4.49 -2.17
N LEU A 103 -6.99 -3.36 -2.71
CA LEU A 103 -7.63 -3.32 -4.02
C LEU A 103 -6.63 -3.69 -5.12
N LEU A 104 -5.41 -3.15 -5.05
CA LEU A 104 -4.36 -3.48 -6.01
C LEU A 104 -3.92 -4.94 -5.89
N ARG A 105 -3.75 -5.44 -4.66
CA ARG A 105 -3.42 -6.84 -4.37
C ARG A 105 -4.40 -7.81 -5.03
N SER A 106 -5.70 -7.58 -4.82
CA SER A 106 -6.78 -8.41 -5.36
C SER A 106 -6.77 -8.39 -6.90
N ALA A 107 -6.67 -7.19 -7.48
CA ALA A 107 -6.63 -7.03 -8.93
C ALA A 107 -5.40 -7.68 -9.56
N ALA A 108 -4.22 -7.50 -8.95
CA ALA A 108 -2.96 -8.09 -9.41
C ALA A 108 -3.03 -9.62 -9.49
N LYS A 109 -3.69 -10.28 -8.53
CA LYS A 109 -3.78 -11.74 -8.45
C LYS A 109 -4.84 -12.33 -9.39
N ALA A 110 -5.94 -11.63 -9.65
CA ALA A 110 -7.10 -12.25 -10.30
C ALA A 110 -7.95 -11.40 -11.26
N GLU A 111 -7.79 -10.08 -11.32
CA GLU A 111 -8.72 -9.18 -12.05
C GLU A 111 -7.97 -8.27 -13.01
N ALA A 112 -7.52 -8.82 -14.14
CA ALA A 112 -6.73 -8.08 -15.14
C ALA A 112 -7.43 -6.78 -15.60
N GLU A 113 -8.74 -6.81 -15.75
CA GLU A 113 -9.57 -5.66 -16.13
C GLU A 113 -9.56 -4.52 -15.12
N ASN A 114 -9.29 -4.81 -13.84
CA ASN A 114 -9.33 -3.82 -12.76
C ASN A 114 -7.94 -3.27 -12.40
N ILE A 115 -6.84 -3.86 -12.92
CA ILE A 115 -5.48 -3.43 -12.61
C ILE A 115 -5.28 -1.94 -12.90
N GLY A 116 -5.64 -1.47 -14.10
CA GLY A 116 -5.43 -0.08 -14.49
C GLY A 116 -6.08 0.90 -13.50
N HIS A 117 -7.33 0.64 -13.12
CA HIS A 117 -8.06 1.44 -12.15
C HIS A 117 -7.47 1.36 -10.74
N ALA A 118 -7.04 0.18 -10.29
CA ALA A 118 -6.43 0.00 -8.98
C ALA A 118 -5.08 0.74 -8.89
N VAL A 119 -4.27 0.68 -9.95
CA VAL A 119 -2.99 1.40 -10.06
C VAL A 119 -3.19 2.90 -10.01
N GLU A 120 -4.11 3.46 -10.81
CA GLU A 120 -4.41 4.89 -10.81
C GLU A 120 -4.87 5.38 -9.43
N ARG A 121 -5.75 4.62 -8.77
CA ARG A 121 -6.25 4.93 -7.43
C ARG A 121 -5.19 4.89 -6.35
N LEU A 122 -4.13 4.09 -6.51
CA LEU A 122 -3.00 4.07 -5.59
C LEU A 122 -2.06 5.26 -5.85
N VAL A 123 -1.67 5.43 -7.11
CA VAL A 123 -0.59 6.34 -7.53
C VAL A 123 -0.98 7.82 -7.44
N VAL A 124 -2.28 8.14 -7.44
CA VAL A 124 -2.76 9.51 -7.25
C VAL A 124 -2.30 10.11 -5.90
N TYR A 125 -2.09 9.28 -4.88
CA TYR A 125 -1.65 9.73 -3.55
C TYR A 125 -0.13 9.89 -3.42
N CYS A 126 0.65 9.34 -4.35
CA CYS A 126 2.11 9.49 -4.32
C CYS A 126 2.56 10.95 -4.56
N ASP A 127 1.83 11.72 -5.37
CA ASP A 127 2.12 13.13 -5.61
C ASP A 127 1.95 14.00 -4.35
N PRO A 128 0.79 14.01 -3.67
CA PRO A 128 0.63 14.76 -2.43
C PRO A 128 1.51 14.22 -1.29
N LEU A 129 1.83 12.92 -1.26
CA LEU A 129 2.77 12.35 -0.30
C LEU A 129 4.18 12.93 -0.47
N THR A 130 4.73 12.90 -1.68
CA THR A 130 6.06 13.45 -1.98
C THR A 130 6.11 14.96 -1.77
N ALA A 131 5.14 15.70 -2.29
CA ALA A 131 5.09 17.16 -2.13
C ALA A 131 4.93 17.57 -0.66
N GLY A 132 4.08 16.86 0.09
CA GLY A 132 3.90 17.06 1.53
C GLY A 132 5.18 16.82 2.31
N ALA A 133 5.86 15.69 2.07
CA ALA A 133 7.07 15.33 2.79
C ALA A 133 8.22 16.34 2.53
N ILE A 134 8.42 16.75 1.28
CA ILE A 134 9.42 17.77 0.92
C ILE A 134 9.06 19.12 1.55
N GLY A 135 7.78 19.52 1.48
CA GLY A 135 7.28 20.75 2.11
C GLY A 135 7.50 20.78 3.61
N ALA A 136 7.16 19.69 4.31
CA ALA A 136 7.38 19.54 5.75
C ALA A 136 8.87 19.58 6.09
N ALA A 137 9.69 18.74 5.43
CA ALA A 137 11.14 18.71 5.64
C ALA A 137 11.78 20.09 5.41
N SER A 138 11.40 20.81 4.35
CA SER A 138 11.94 22.15 4.06
C SER A 138 11.67 23.19 5.15
N ASN A 139 10.65 22.98 5.98
CA ASN A 139 10.28 23.87 7.09
C ASN A 139 10.75 23.36 8.46
N MET A 140 11.41 22.20 8.53
CA MET A 140 12.01 21.69 9.77
C MET A 140 13.34 22.38 10.08
N VAL A 141 13.64 22.52 11.36
CA VAL A 141 14.92 23.08 11.83
C VAL A 141 16.00 22.01 11.93
N HIS A 142 15.63 20.76 12.24
CA HIS A 142 16.57 19.68 12.51
C HIS A 142 16.86 18.84 11.27
N SER A 143 18.10 18.92 10.75
CA SER A 143 18.52 18.20 9.55
C SER A 143 18.37 16.67 9.64
N LYS A 144 18.53 16.10 10.83
CA LYS A 144 18.28 14.66 11.04
C LYS A 144 16.80 14.30 10.84
N GLN A 145 15.87 15.13 11.29
CA GLN A 145 14.43 14.92 11.10
C GLN A 145 14.03 15.15 9.63
N GLN A 146 14.64 16.13 8.97
CA GLN A 146 14.49 16.35 7.53
C GLN A 146 14.83 15.08 6.74
N MET A 147 16.02 14.53 6.98
CA MET A 147 16.49 13.33 6.30
C MET A 147 15.61 12.13 6.60
N LEU A 148 15.27 11.90 7.87
CA LEU A 148 14.41 10.78 8.27
C LEU A 148 13.07 10.78 7.51
N LEU A 149 12.39 11.94 7.47
CA LEU A 149 11.11 12.06 6.78
C LEU A 149 11.24 11.82 5.27
N LEU A 150 12.28 12.38 4.64
CA LEU A 150 12.54 12.22 3.21
C LEU A 150 12.89 10.78 2.84
N ASP A 151 13.75 10.13 3.63
CA ASP A 151 14.19 8.76 3.41
C ASP A 151 13.03 7.77 3.58
N GLN A 152 12.24 7.88 4.64
CA GLN A 152 11.05 7.03 4.85
C GLN A 152 10.01 7.24 3.74
N THR A 153 9.76 8.49 3.33
CA THR A 153 8.85 8.77 2.21
C THR A 153 9.35 8.13 0.92
N LYS A 154 10.67 8.19 0.67
CA LYS A 154 11.29 7.53 -0.48
C LYS A 154 11.09 6.02 -0.40
N THR A 155 11.33 5.39 0.75
CA THR A 155 11.08 3.95 0.95
C THR A 155 9.64 3.58 0.61
N VAL A 156 8.65 4.36 1.03
CA VAL A 156 7.23 4.13 0.66
C VAL A 156 7.04 4.15 -0.86
N ILE A 157 7.59 5.14 -1.56
CA ILE A 157 7.48 5.24 -3.02
C ILE A 157 8.21 4.09 -3.74
N GLU A 158 9.38 3.68 -3.25
CA GLU A 158 10.13 2.53 -3.77
C GLU A 158 9.37 1.21 -3.59
N CYS A 159 8.79 0.98 -2.40
CA CYS A 159 7.94 -0.18 -2.15
C CYS A 159 6.69 -0.18 -3.05
N ALA A 160 6.03 0.97 -3.20
CA ALA A 160 4.89 1.10 -4.11
C ALA A 160 5.30 0.84 -5.58
N GLN A 161 6.48 1.33 -6.00
CA GLN A 161 7.00 1.07 -7.34
C GLN A 161 7.30 -0.42 -7.56
N GLN A 162 7.89 -1.10 -6.57
CA GLN A 162 8.12 -2.53 -6.62
C GLN A 162 6.81 -3.32 -6.71
N LEU A 163 5.78 -2.93 -5.95
CA LEU A 163 4.44 -3.51 -6.04
C LEU A 163 3.86 -3.36 -7.46
N LEU A 164 4.09 -2.24 -8.14
CA LEU A 164 3.65 -2.05 -9.54
C LEU A 164 4.40 -2.95 -10.52
N TYR A 165 5.71 -3.18 -10.32
CA TYR A 165 6.47 -4.13 -11.13
C TYR A 165 5.89 -5.55 -11.00
N VAL A 166 5.69 -6.02 -9.76
CA VAL A 166 5.14 -7.37 -9.53
C VAL A 166 3.67 -7.47 -10.00
N THR A 167 2.87 -6.42 -9.83
CA THR A 167 1.51 -6.35 -10.37
C THR A 167 1.49 -6.50 -11.89
N LYS A 168 2.41 -5.80 -12.57
CA LYS A 168 2.58 -5.90 -14.03
C LYS A 168 2.95 -7.32 -14.46
N GLU A 169 3.84 -7.99 -13.73
CA GLU A 169 4.25 -9.36 -14.03
C GLU A 169 3.15 -10.39 -13.76
N CYS A 170 2.36 -10.21 -12.69
CA CYS A 170 1.24 -11.07 -12.34
C CYS A 170 0.06 -10.90 -13.31
N GLY A 171 -0.19 -9.67 -13.77
CA GLY A 171 -1.13 -9.36 -14.85
C GLY A 171 -2.57 -9.79 -14.60
N GLY A 172 -2.98 -9.97 -13.34
CA GLY A 172 -4.36 -10.33 -12.98
C GLY A 172 -4.68 -11.78 -13.31
N ASN A 173 -3.67 -12.64 -13.39
CA ASN A 173 -3.81 -14.04 -13.77
C ASN A 173 -3.94 -14.94 -12.52
N PRO A 174 -5.11 -15.55 -12.26
CA PRO A 174 -5.30 -16.48 -11.13
C PRO A 174 -4.37 -17.69 -11.16
N LYS A 175 -3.80 -18.02 -12.33
CA LYS A 175 -2.90 -19.16 -12.51
C LYS A 175 -1.43 -18.82 -12.25
N ALA A 176 -1.08 -17.55 -12.08
CA ALA A 176 0.29 -17.10 -11.80
C ALA A 176 0.64 -17.22 -10.30
N VAL A 177 0.29 -18.36 -9.69
CA VAL A 177 0.41 -18.60 -8.23
C VAL A 177 1.83 -18.41 -7.72
N ASN A 178 2.83 -18.66 -8.58
CA ASN A 178 4.25 -18.48 -8.26
C ASN A 178 4.68 -17.01 -8.08
N ILE A 179 3.87 -16.04 -8.50
CA ILE A 179 4.13 -14.59 -8.36
C ILE A 179 3.22 -13.99 -7.28
N HIS A 180 2.14 -14.69 -6.89
CA HIS A 180 1.18 -14.20 -5.90
C HIS A 180 1.84 -13.92 -4.54
N THR A 181 2.82 -14.74 -4.14
CA THR A 181 3.63 -14.53 -2.94
C THR A 181 4.38 -13.21 -2.99
N ASP A 182 4.96 -12.87 -4.14
CA ASP A 182 5.73 -11.64 -4.32
C ASP A 182 4.81 -10.40 -4.23
N VAL A 183 3.56 -10.52 -4.72
CA VAL A 183 2.53 -9.46 -4.56
C VAL A 183 2.21 -9.28 -3.08
N ASP A 184 1.97 -10.38 -2.36
CA ASP A 184 1.63 -10.36 -0.94
C ASP A 184 2.77 -9.75 -0.10
N GLU A 185 4.03 -10.11 -0.39
CA GLU A 185 5.22 -9.54 0.24
C GLU A 185 5.40 -8.04 -0.05
N CYS A 186 5.21 -7.62 -1.31
CA CYS A 186 5.30 -6.19 -1.67
C CYS A 186 4.22 -5.36 -0.97
N VAL A 187 3.00 -5.88 -0.85
CA VAL A 187 1.91 -5.23 -0.11
C VAL A 187 2.26 -5.11 1.37
N ALA A 188 2.76 -6.18 1.98
CA ALA A 188 3.18 -6.18 3.39
C ALA A 188 4.31 -5.17 3.64
N GLY A 189 5.35 -5.18 2.82
CA GLY A 189 6.47 -4.23 2.94
C GLY A 189 6.04 -2.78 2.73
N THR A 190 5.11 -2.52 1.79
CA THR A 190 4.55 -1.16 1.60
C THR A 190 3.76 -0.71 2.82
N ARG A 191 2.97 -1.59 3.45
CA ARG A 191 2.25 -1.28 4.70
C ARG A 191 3.20 -0.98 5.85
N GLU A 192 4.29 -1.74 5.98
CA GLU A 192 5.30 -1.52 7.01
C GLU A 192 5.98 -0.15 6.85
N ALA A 193 6.41 0.19 5.63
CA ALA A 193 7.01 1.49 5.34
C ALA A 193 6.04 2.66 5.62
N LEU A 194 4.75 2.50 5.29
CA LEU A 194 3.72 3.49 5.62
C LEU A 194 3.50 3.63 7.13
N ALA A 195 3.54 2.53 7.87
CA ALA A 195 3.40 2.54 9.32
C ALA A 195 4.58 3.27 10.00
N GLU A 196 5.80 3.09 9.49
CA GLU A 196 6.98 3.81 10.00
C GLU A 196 6.91 5.31 9.72
N LEU A 197 6.49 5.69 8.51
CA LEU A 197 6.32 7.09 8.11
C LEU A 197 5.23 7.78 8.95
N THR A 198 4.07 7.15 9.11
CA THR A 198 2.95 7.69 9.90
C THR A 198 3.31 7.82 11.39
N ALA A 199 4.08 6.89 11.95
CA ALA A 199 4.61 7.02 13.32
C ALA A 199 5.51 8.25 13.45
N THR A 200 6.39 8.49 12.48
CA THR A 200 7.28 9.67 12.46
C THR A 200 6.49 10.97 12.33
N LEU A 201 5.43 11.00 11.52
CA LEU A 201 4.53 12.15 11.38
C LEU A 201 3.74 12.43 12.67
N ALA A 202 3.29 11.38 13.36
CA ALA A 202 2.62 11.51 14.65
C ALA A 202 3.58 12.12 15.70
N ASP A 203 4.83 11.68 15.76
CA ASP A 203 5.85 12.24 16.66
C ASP A 203 6.15 13.71 16.37
N LEU A 204 6.12 14.12 15.09
CA LEU A 204 6.25 15.52 14.70
C LEU A 204 5.06 16.36 15.18
N ALA A 205 3.83 15.85 15.04
CA ALA A 205 2.63 16.53 15.48
C ALA A 205 2.57 16.68 17.01
N THR A 206 2.94 15.62 17.75
CA THR A 206 2.92 15.64 19.22
C THR A 206 3.96 16.60 19.80
N GLN A 207 5.15 16.70 19.19
CA GLN A 207 6.17 17.68 19.58
C GLN A 207 5.69 19.12 19.38
N ALA A 208 4.82 19.36 18.40
CA ALA A 208 4.18 20.64 18.17
C ALA A 208 2.91 20.88 19.02
N GLY A 209 2.52 19.91 19.88
CA GLY A 209 1.34 20.00 20.74
C GLY A 209 0.01 19.79 20.01
N ILE A 210 0.03 19.22 18.81
CA ILE A 210 -1.14 19.00 17.95
C ILE A 210 -1.64 17.57 18.12
N VAL A 211 -2.93 17.41 18.41
CA VAL A 211 -3.59 16.11 18.68
C VAL A 211 -4.73 15.82 17.69
N THR A 212 -5.08 16.75 16.81
CA THR A 212 -6.18 16.61 15.85
C THR A 212 -6.03 15.39 14.94
N GLY A 213 -4.83 15.15 14.38
CA GLY A 213 -4.56 13.97 13.55
C GLY A 213 -4.71 12.63 14.29
N LEU A 214 -4.48 12.62 15.60
CA LEU A 214 -4.70 11.42 16.42
C LEU A 214 -6.20 11.08 16.52
N VAL A 215 -7.06 12.09 16.67
CA VAL A 215 -8.53 11.90 16.69
C VAL A 215 -9.05 11.41 15.35
N ASP A 216 -8.54 11.93 14.24
CA ASP A 216 -8.90 11.46 12.90
C ASP A 216 -8.44 10.01 12.68
N THR A 217 -7.27 9.64 13.19
CA THR A 217 -6.76 8.26 13.14
C THR A 217 -7.68 7.30 13.89
N ILE A 218 -8.09 7.65 15.11
CA ILE A 218 -9.07 6.87 15.89
C ILE A 218 -10.40 6.76 15.14
N SER A 219 -10.87 7.87 14.55
CA SER A 219 -12.13 7.90 13.80
C SER A 219 -12.11 6.98 12.58
N ARG A 220 -10.98 6.93 11.86
CA ARG A 220 -10.77 5.97 10.76
C ARG A 220 -10.70 4.55 11.27
N ALA A 221 -9.95 4.28 12.35
CA ALA A 221 -9.87 2.97 12.95
C ALA A 221 -11.26 2.44 13.38
N MET A 222 -12.08 3.30 14.01
CA MET A 222 -13.47 2.99 14.36
C MET A 222 -14.30 2.61 13.13
N SER A 223 -14.17 3.35 12.02
CA SER A 223 -14.92 3.06 10.79
C SER A 223 -14.57 1.72 10.15
N ARG A 224 -13.41 1.14 10.49
CA ARG A 224 -12.95 -0.17 10.01
C ARG A 224 -13.43 -1.31 10.90
N VAL A 225 -13.92 -1.03 12.11
CA VAL A 225 -14.50 -2.05 12.99
C VAL A 225 -15.79 -2.57 12.32
N PRO A 226 -15.98 -3.89 12.19
CA PRO A 226 -17.15 -4.43 11.51
C PRO A 226 -18.45 -4.02 12.22
N ASP A 227 -19.42 -3.47 11.48
CA ASP A 227 -20.73 -3.13 12.06
C ASP A 227 -21.40 -4.42 12.59
N PRO A 228 -21.75 -4.47 13.89
CA PRO A 228 -22.39 -5.62 14.51
C PRO A 228 -23.71 -6.02 13.86
N ASN A 229 -24.37 -5.11 13.13
CA ASN A 229 -25.64 -5.34 12.45
C ASN A 229 -25.48 -5.83 10.99
N THR A 230 -24.25 -5.88 10.46
CA THR A 230 -24.03 -6.30 9.07
C THR A 230 -24.09 -7.84 8.93
N PRO A 231 -24.92 -8.40 8.02
CA PRO A 231 -25.05 -9.84 7.84
C PRO A 231 -23.73 -10.55 7.50
N PHE A 232 -23.49 -11.69 8.15
CA PHE A 232 -22.26 -12.48 8.07
C PHE A 232 -21.83 -12.85 6.63
N GLN A 233 -22.80 -13.02 5.72
CA GLN A 233 -22.55 -13.39 4.31
C GLN A 233 -21.75 -12.35 3.49
N ARG A 234 -21.63 -11.10 3.95
CA ARG A 234 -20.82 -10.06 3.29
C ARG A 234 -19.42 -9.85 3.90
N ARG A 235 -19.09 -10.54 5.01
CA ARG A 235 -17.79 -10.38 5.69
C ARG A 235 -16.64 -11.18 5.04
N SER A 236 -16.91 -11.86 3.92
CA SER A 236 -15.94 -12.70 3.19
C SER A 236 -14.93 -11.89 2.37
N PHE A 237 -14.11 -11.07 3.03
CA PHE A 237 -12.98 -10.40 2.37
C PHE A 237 -11.64 -10.59 3.10
N VAL A 238 -11.60 -11.37 4.18
CA VAL A 238 -10.37 -11.64 4.95
C VAL A 238 -10.29 -13.13 5.27
N THR A 239 -10.00 -13.97 4.29
CA THR A 239 -9.72 -15.40 4.50
C THR A 239 -8.27 -15.80 4.17
N ASP A 240 -7.42 -14.82 3.82
CA ASP A 240 -6.02 -15.06 3.47
C ASP A 240 -5.06 -14.88 4.66
N SER A 241 -5.56 -14.60 5.86
CA SER A 241 -4.72 -14.59 7.06
C SER A 241 -4.65 -15.99 7.67
N THR A 242 -3.43 -16.46 7.96
CA THR A 242 -3.17 -17.71 8.68
C THR A 242 -3.52 -17.63 10.16
N ASP A 243 -3.88 -16.45 10.67
CA ASP A 243 -4.10 -16.19 12.08
C ASP A 243 -5.43 -16.79 12.56
N SER A 244 -5.36 -17.52 13.67
CA SER A 244 -6.54 -18.05 14.33
C SER A 244 -7.25 -16.98 15.17
N PHE A 245 -8.50 -17.23 15.55
CA PHE A 245 -9.24 -16.37 16.47
C PHE A 245 -8.46 -16.11 17.78
N VAL A 246 -7.70 -17.11 18.27
CA VAL A 246 -6.92 -17.01 19.51
C VAL A 246 -5.72 -16.08 19.34
N ASP A 247 -5.11 -16.04 18.16
CA ASP A 247 -3.99 -15.14 17.86
C ASP A 247 -4.44 -13.68 17.89
N TYR A 248 -5.54 -13.38 17.19
CA TYR A 248 -6.17 -12.05 17.25
C TYR A 248 -6.59 -11.69 18.68
N GLN A 249 -7.27 -12.59 19.38
CA GLN A 249 -7.69 -12.36 20.77
C GLN A 249 -6.50 -12.02 21.67
N THR A 250 -5.39 -12.73 21.54
CA THR A 250 -4.19 -12.53 22.37
C THR A 250 -3.63 -11.12 22.16
N ARG A 251 -3.51 -10.68 20.91
CA ARG A 251 -3.03 -9.32 20.57
C ARG A 251 -4.01 -8.25 21.05
N MET A 252 -5.31 -8.42 20.83
CA MET A 252 -6.34 -7.49 21.31
C MET A 252 -6.28 -7.29 22.83
N VAL A 253 -6.14 -8.37 23.60
CA VAL A 253 -6.03 -8.29 25.07
C VAL A 253 -4.75 -7.58 25.50
N ALA A 254 -3.62 -7.84 24.82
CA ALA A 254 -2.36 -7.17 25.11
C ALA A 254 -2.47 -5.66 24.86
N SER A 255 -2.96 -5.24 23.69
CA SER A 255 -3.14 -3.82 23.35
C SER A 255 -4.18 -3.15 24.25
N SER A 256 -5.29 -3.82 24.61
CA SER A 256 -6.29 -3.26 25.53
C SER A 256 -5.73 -3.00 26.93
N LYS A 257 -4.86 -3.88 27.44
CA LYS A 257 -4.16 -3.66 28.71
C LYS A 257 -3.20 -2.47 28.63
N GLU A 258 -2.53 -2.31 27.50
CA GLU A 258 -1.63 -1.19 27.28
C GLU A 258 -2.39 0.14 27.17
N ILE A 259 -3.54 0.17 26.49
CA ILE A 259 -4.45 1.33 26.47
C ILE A 259 -4.84 1.73 27.90
N ALA A 260 -5.27 0.78 28.73
CA ALA A 260 -5.63 1.06 30.12
C ALA A 260 -4.44 1.62 30.94
N ARG A 261 -3.23 1.07 30.73
CA ARG A 261 -2.00 1.56 31.36
C ARG A 261 -1.68 3.01 30.93
N LEU A 262 -1.76 3.29 29.64
CA LEU A 262 -1.50 4.62 29.06
C LEU A 262 -2.53 5.65 29.53
N ALA A 263 -3.81 5.30 29.55
CA ALA A 263 -4.87 6.18 30.06
C ALA A 263 -4.64 6.57 31.53
N GLN A 264 -4.26 5.60 32.38
CA GLN A 264 -3.91 5.87 33.77
C GLN A 264 -2.67 6.76 33.91
N GLU A 265 -1.66 6.55 33.05
CA GLU A 265 -0.47 7.38 33.01
C GLU A 265 -0.80 8.82 32.59
N MET A 266 -1.67 9.01 31.58
CA MET A 266 -2.14 10.33 31.17
C MET A 266 -2.82 11.09 32.31
N VAL A 267 -3.71 10.43 33.06
CA VAL A 267 -4.38 11.02 34.24
C VAL A 267 -3.35 11.45 35.30
N SER A 268 -2.32 10.63 35.53
CA SER A 268 -1.22 10.94 36.46
C SER A 268 -0.38 12.14 36.01
N LYS A 269 -0.05 12.23 34.71
CA LYS A 269 0.71 13.35 34.13
C LYS A 269 -0.09 14.65 34.15
N CYS A 270 -1.39 14.60 33.85
CA CYS A 270 -2.31 15.73 34.03
C CYS A 270 -2.30 16.23 35.48
N SER A 271 -2.40 15.32 36.45
CA SER A 271 -2.45 15.65 37.87
C SER A 271 -1.13 16.23 38.41
N SER A 272 0.00 15.89 37.79
CA SER A 272 1.34 16.39 38.16
C SER A 272 1.78 17.63 37.37
N GLY A 273 0.94 18.16 36.47
CA GLY A 273 1.24 19.35 35.67
C GLY A 273 2.25 19.14 34.54
N ASN A 274 2.67 17.91 34.26
CA ASN A 274 3.59 17.61 33.17
C ASN A 274 2.83 17.38 31.86
N MET A 275 2.42 18.49 31.22
CA MET A 275 1.59 18.45 30.02
C MET A 275 2.38 18.12 28.73
N SER A 276 3.70 18.28 28.76
CA SER A 276 4.57 18.02 27.61
C SER A 276 4.60 16.56 27.13
N SER A 277 4.30 15.59 28.00
CA SER A 277 4.30 14.16 27.63
C SER A 277 2.94 13.64 27.15
N LEU A 278 1.88 14.45 27.25
CA LEU A 278 0.51 14.02 26.89
C LEU A 278 0.37 13.72 25.40
N GLY A 279 1.06 14.47 24.54
CA GLY A 279 1.06 14.21 23.09
C GLY A 279 1.56 12.80 22.78
N ASN A 280 2.73 12.45 23.32
CA ASN A 280 3.34 11.12 23.10
C ASN A 280 2.48 9.98 23.65
N LEU A 281 1.90 10.17 24.85
CA LEU A 281 0.97 9.19 25.42
C LEU A 281 -0.30 9.04 24.56
N GLY A 282 -0.83 10.14 24.03
CA GLY A 282 -1.97 10.13 23.11
C GLY A 282 -1.66 9.42 21.79
N SER A 283 -0.47 9.63 21.24
CA SER A 283 -0.01 8.94 20.02
C SER A 283 0.10 7.43 20.24
N GLU A 284 0.75 7.01 21.33
CA GLU A 284 0.87 5.59 21.66
C GLU A 284 -0.50 4.95 21.94
N LEU A 285 -1.40 5.64 22.63
CA LEU A 285 -2.77 5.17 22.84
C LEU A 285 -3.52 5.00 21.52
N THR A 286 -3.38 5.96 20.60
CA THR A 286 -3.97 5.91 19.26
C THR A 286 -3.45 4.73 18.45
N ARG A 287 -2.14 4.42 18.56
CA ARG A 287 -1.51 3.27 17.93
C ARG A 287 -2.07 1.96 18.46
N GLN A 288 -2.18 1.82 19.78
CA GLN A 288 -2.76 0.63 20.40
C GLN A 288 -4.25 0.47 20.03
N TYR A 289 -5.01 1.55 19.98
CA TYR A 289 -6.41 1.51 19.56
C TYR A 289 -6.55 1.04 18.10
N THR A 290 -5.72 1.56 17.21
CA THR A 290 -5.71 1.17 15.79
C THR A 290 -5.40 -0.32 15.63
N GLN A 291 -4.47 -0.86 16.42
CA GLN A 291 -4.18 -2.28 16.46
C GLN A 291 -5.39 -3.11 16.93
N VAL A 292 -6.04 -2.70 18.02
CA VAL A 292 -7.25 -3.39 18.54
C VAL A 292 -8.37 -3.36 17.50
N ALA A 293 -8.62 -2.23 16.85
CA ALA A 293 -9.64 -2.11 15.80
C ALA A 293 -9.35 -3.01 14.59
N GLY A 294 -8.09 -3.10 14.16
CA GLY A 294 -7.66 -3.99 13.09
C GLY A 294 -7.80 -5.48 13.46
N ASP A 295 -7.32 -5.88 14.63
CA ASP A 295 -7.43 -7.25 15.12
C ASP A 295 -8.90 -7.64 15.38
N CYS A 296 -9.77 -6.68 15.75
CA CYS A 296 -11.21 -6.91 15.89
C CYS A 296 -11.86 -7.35 14.57
N ALA A 297 -11.45 -6.77 13.44
CA ALA A 297 -11.95 -7.18 12.14
C ALA A 297 -11.55 -8.62 11.80
N GLY A 298 -10.28 -8.98 12.06
CA GLY A 298 -9.77 -10.35 11.89
C GLY A 298 -10.44 -11.36 12.81
N ALA A 299 -10.54 -11.06 14.11
CA ALA A 299 -11.24 -11.88 15.09
C ALA A 299 -12.73 -12.08 14.73
N GLY A 300 -13.38 -11.02 14.23
CA GLY A 300 -14.77 -11.09 13.78
C GLY A 300 -14.98 -12.01 12.57
N ALA A 301 -14.01 -12.07 11.65
CA ALA A 301 -14.03 -12.95 10.49
C ALA A 301 -13.72 -14.41 10.86
N SER A 302 -12.79 -14.64 11.80
CA SER A 302 -12.40 -15.97 12.28
C SER A 302 -13.33 -16.55 13.34
N SER A 303 -14.33 -15.79 13.81
CA SER A 303 -15.28 -16.25 14.83
C SER A 303 -16.37 -17.14 14.23
N SER A 304 -16.58 -18.30 14.86
CA SER A 304 -17.70 -19.20 14.53
C SER A 304 -19.05 -18.73 15.11
N ASN A 305 -19.07 -17.72 15.97
CA ASN A 305 -20.27 -17.21 16.61
C ASN A 305 -20.53 -15.72 16.26
N PRO A 306 -21.59 -15.41 15.50
CA PRO A 306 -21.87 -14.05 15.06
C PRO A 306 -22.23 -13.11 16.22
N GLU A 307 -22.81 -13.60 17.32
CA GLU A 307 -23.06 -12.77 18.50
C GLU A 307 -21.77 -12.35 19.19
N VAL A 308 -20.78 -13.25 19.24
CA VAL A 308 -19.46 -12.95 19.82
C VAL A 308 -18.74 -11.91 18.97
N ALA A 309 -18.77 -12.07 17.64
CA ALA A 309 -18.22 -11.07 16.73
C ALA A 309 -18.91 -9.71 16.85
N GLY A 310 -20.24 -9.69 17.01
CA GLY A 310 -21.00 -8.46 17.23
C GLY A 310 -20.67 -7.77 18.55
N ARG A 311 -20.63 -8.53 19.66
CA ARG A 311 -20.24 -7.99 20.97
C ARG A 311 -18.80 -7.47 20.98
N LEU A 312 -17.89 -8.16 20.30
CA LEU A 312 -16.50 -7.72 20.19
C LEU A 312 -16.41 -6.36 19.47
N ALA A 313 -17.11 -6.23 18.34
CA ALA A 313 -17.17 -4.97 17.60
C ALA A 313 -17.76 -3.82 18.44
N SER A 314 -18.89 -4.05 19.12
CA SER A 314 -19.47 -3.06 20.02
C SER A 314 -18.51 -2.64 21.14
N ALA A 315 -17.83 -3.61 21.77
CA ALA A 315 -16.88 -3.34 22.85
C ALA A 315 -15.68 -2.50 22.40
N VAL A 316 -15.20 -2.66 21.16
CA VAL A 316 -14.08 -1.86 20.63
C VAL A 316 -14.52 -0.45 20.25
N VAL A 317 -15.75 -0.27 19.76
CA VAL A 317 -16.30 1.05 19.44
C VAL A 317 -16.61 1.87 20.70
N GLU A 318 -16.98 1.22 21.81
CA GLU A 318 -17.26 1.88 23.10
C GLU A 318 -16.01 2.23 23.93
N LEU A 319 -14.82 1.78 23.51
CA LEU A 319 -13.55 1.86 24.23
C LEU A 319 -12.89 3.25 24.11
#